data_AF-A0AB38D5H7-F1
#
_entry.id   AF-A0AB38D5H7-F1
#
_cell.length_a   1.000
_cell.length_b   1.000
_cell.length_c   1.000
_cell.angle_alpha   90.00
_cell.angle_beta   90.00
_cell.angle_gamma   90.00
#
_symmetry.space_group_name_H-M   'P 1'
#
loop_
_entity.id
_entity.type
_entity.pdbx_description
1 polymer ?
#
loop_
_entity_poly.entity_id
_entity_poly.type
_entity_poly.pdbx_seq_one_letter_code
_entity_poly.pdbx_strand_id
1 'polypeptide(L)'
;MAELSERARSVRRRIMTEIMSRGTAPTMAELLAEFAMSKAEMARLMRGLEGAICVALQDEEHAGAPTFQDEVLIEPQPPLGELVYARPFAAFRNHYAVTVAGQQNWYAECAVEACAISGQFPGSEVIVDSVCRQTKAPVRLVGRDGFLVDYTPRTLRVHLAYPVREMPHRVVGWCDYNSFFVSEDAVTQWRAAHPEIGGITRSPEQMACLITGSIGQGRHRYDYQPTLPVLTLARQMRMMGLTRTTRLGLHVPDPFWLPTPKMLSDWRRNGMGNFIRLRFR
;
A
#
# COMPACT_ATOMS: atom_id res chain seq x y z
N MET A 1 -14.35 -18.39 4.64
CA MET A 1 -13.38 -17.27 4.76
C MET A 1 -13.38 -16.81 6.20
N ALA A 2 -12.25 -16.32 6.70
CA ALA A 2 -12.17 -15.77 8.05
C ALA A 2 -12.76 -14.36 8.09
N GLU A 3 -13.39 -14.01 9.20
CA GLU A 3 -13.85 -12.66 9.48
C GLU A 3 -12.99 -12.04 10.58
N LEU A 4 -12.77 -10.72 10.52
CA LEU A 4 -12.13 -10.02 11.62
C LEU A 4 -13.04 -10.07 12.84
N SER A 5 -12.47 -10.42 14.00
CA SER A 5 -13.20 -10.38 15.26
C SER A 5 -13.71 -8.97 15.54
N GLU A 6 -14.75 -8.86 16.38
CA GLU A 6 -15.25 -7.55 16.81
C GLU A 6 -14.14 -6.71 17.45
N ARG A 7 -13.30 -7.32 18.30
CA ARG A 7 -12.13 -6.65 18.87
C ARG A 7 -11.16 -6.14 17.80
N ALA A 8 -10.85 -6.94 16.78
CA ALA A 8 -9.98 -6.51 15.68
C ALA A 8 -10.54 -5.31 14.91
N ARG A 9 -11.85 -5.32 14.65
CA ARG A 9 -12.55 -4.19 14.02
C ARG A 9 -12.52 -2.93 14.89
N SER A 10 -12.68 -3.06 16.21
CA SER A 10 -12.59 -1.94 17.14
C SER A 10 -11.18 -1.35 17.22
N VAL A 11 -10.14 -2.18 17.28
CA VAL A 11 -8.75 -1.72 17.23
C VAL A 11 -8.44 -1.01 15.92
N ARG A 12 -8.86 -1.58 14.77
CA ARG A 12 -8.70 -0.92 13.47
C ARG A 12 -9.42 0.44 13.43
N ARG A 13 -10.65 0.51 13.95
CA ARG A 13 -11.41 1.76 14.06
C ARG A 13 -10.63 2.81 14.83
N ARG A 14 -10.06 2.43 15.98
CA ARG A 14 -9.27 3.33 16.83
C ARG A 14 -8.03 3.88 16.10
N ILE A 15 -7.30 3.01 15.39
CA ILE A 15 -6.13 3.40 14.57
C ILE A 15 -6.54 4.37 13.47
N MET A 16 -7.53 4.00 12.65
CA MET A 16 -7.96 4.83 11.52
C MET A 16 -8.57 6.15 11.97
N THR A 17 -9.26 6.19 13.11
CA THR A 17 -9.81 7.43 13.68
C THR A 17 -8.70 8.42 14.03
N GLU A 18 -7.59 7.93 14.58
CA GLU A 18 -6.44 8.79 14.89
C GLU A 18 -5.78 9.32 13.62
N ILE A 19 -5.52 8.44 12.66
CA ILE A 19 -4.88 8.84 11.41
C ILE A 19 -5.73 9.88 10.70
N MET A 20 -7.03 9.65 10.57
CA MET A 20 -7.91 10.59 9.88
C MET A 20 -8.07 11.93 10.61
N SER A 21 -7.84 11.98 11.93
CA SER A 21 -7.99 13.22 12.71
C SER A 21 -6.67 13.97 12.95
N ARG A 22 -5.54 13.26 13.07
CA ARG A 22 -4.24 13.80 13.48
C ARG A 22 -3.12 13.57 12.47
N GLY A 23 -3.30 12.65 11.52
CA GLY A 23 -2.23 12.22 10.62
C GLY A 23 -1.20 11.28 11.26
N THR A 24 -1.43 10.83 12.50
CA THR A 24 -0.55 9.93 13.26
C THR A 24 -1.27 8.63 13.62
N ALA A 25 -0.51 7.58 13.90
CA ALA A 25 -1.05 6.32 14.43
C ALA A 25 -0.83 6.23 15.95
N PRO A 26 -1.73 5.57 16.70
CA PRO A 26 -1.49 5.26 18.10
C PRO A 26 -0.31 4.29 18.23
N THR A 27 0.44 4.42 19.31
CA THR A 27 1.50 3.48 19.67
C THR A 27 0.93 2.14 20.13
N MET A 28 1.74 1.08 20.08
CA MET A 28 1.31 -0.20 20.60
C MET A 28 1.06 -0.17 22.11
N ALA A 29 1.80 0.65 22.85
CA ALA A 29 1.58 0.84 24.28
C ALA A 29 0.18 1.42 24.57
N GLU A 30 -0.24 2.44 23.81
CA GLU A 30 -1.58 3.04 23.93
C GLU A 30 -2.68 2.03 23.60
N LEU A 31 -2.52 1.27 22.51
CA LEU A 31 -3.50 0.24 22.13
C LEU A 31 -3.61 -0.88 23.18
N LEU A 32 -2.49 -1.31 23.77
CA LEU A 32 -2.50 -2.31 24.84
C LEU A 32 -3.22 -1.80 26.09
N ALA A 33 -2.96 -0.55 26.48
CA ALA A 33 -3.57 0.09 27.63
C ALA A 33 -5.08 0.30 27.43
N GLU A 34 -5.48 0.88 26.29
CA GLU A 34 -6.88 1.23 25.99
C GLU A 34 -7.77 -0.01 25.91
N PHE A 35 -7.29 -1.08 25.29
CA PHE A 35 -8.07 -2.30 25.10
C PHE A 35 -7.88 -3.35 26.20
N ALA A 36 -7.05 -3.06 27.22
CA ALA A 36 -6.73 -3.96 28.32
C ALA A 36 -6.35 -5.38 27.83
N MET A 37 -5.47 -5.46 26.83
CA MET A 37 -5.03 -6.73 26.22
C MET A 37 -3.58 -7.07 26.59
N SER A 38 -3.28 -8.36 26.68
CA SER A 38 -1.89 -8.81 26.75
C SER A 38 -1.18 -8.58 25.41
N LYS A 39 0.16 -8.48 25.44
CA LYS A 39 0.99 -8.38 24.22
C LYS A 39 0.72 -9.52 23.23
N ALA A 40 0.54 -10.74 23.73
CA ALA A 40 0.28 -11.91 22.88
C ALA A 40 -1.10 -11.87 22.21
N GLU A 41 -2.13 -11.39 22.91
CA GLU A 41 -3.46 -11.19 22.32
C GLU A 41 -3.43 -10.11 21.24
N MET A 42 -2.78 -8.99 21.53
CA MET A 42 -2.64 -7.90 20.58
C MET A 42 -1.84 -8.31 19.34
N ALA A 43 -0.73 -9.03 19.51
CA ALA A 43 0.06 -9.54 18.39
C ALA A 43 -0.77 -10.45 17.46
N ARG A 44 -1.57 -11.37 18.01
CA ARG A 44 -2.49 -12.22 17.21
C ARG A 44 -3.54 -11.41 16.47
N LEU A 45 -4.07 -10.37 17.12
CA LEU A 45 -5.04 -9.46 16.50
C LEU A 45 -4.40 -8.68 15.34
N MET A 46 -3.21 -8.12 15.55
CA MET A 46 -2.46 -7.41 14.52
C MET A 46 -2.12 -8.31 13.35
N ARG A 47 -1.69 -9.56 13.57
CA ARG A 47 -1.52 -10.55 12.49
C ARG A 47 -2.79 -10.75 11.67
N GLY A 48 -3.96 -10.77 12.31
CA GLY A 48 -5.24 -10.82 11.62
C GLY A 48 -5.51 -9.57 10.76
N LEU A 49 -5.17 -8.39 11.27
CA LEU A 49 -5.28 -7.13 10.53
C LEU A 49 -4.27 -7.03 9.38
N GLU A 50 -3.04 -7.51 9.56
CA GLU A 50 -2.03 -7.67 8.49
C GLU A 50 -2.56 -8.58 7.38
N GLY A 51 -3.10 -9.73 7.76
CA GLY A 51 -3.70 -10.68 6.83
C GLY A 51 -4.95 -10.16 6.11
N ALA A 52 -5.65 -9.20 6.71
CA ALA A 52 -6.74 -8.47 6.09
C ALA A 52 -6.28 -7.24 5.28
N ILE A 53 -4.97 -7.01 5.15
CA ILE A 53 -4.39 -5.87 4.42
C ILE A 53 -4.91 -4.53 5.01
N CYS A 54 -5.06 -4.48 6.33
CA CYS A 54 -5.54 -3.30 7.05
C CYS A 54 -4.41 -2.52 7.72
N VAL A 55 -3.41 -3.22 8.24
CA VAL A 55 -2.25 -2.63 8.92
C VAL A 55 -0.98 -3.40 8.55
N ALA A 56 0.17 -2.86 8.91
CA ALA A 56 1.42 -3.60 8.98
C ALA A 56 2.19 -3.15 10.23
N LEU A 57 2.78 -4.11 10.94
CA LEU A 57 3.73 -3.82 12.01
C LEU A 57 5.13 -3.79 11.44
N GLN A 58 5.96 -2.88 11.93
CA GLN A 58 7.33 -2.72 11.49
C GLN A 58 8.14 -4.01 11.66
N ASP A 59 8.98 -4.30 10.67
CA ASP A 59 9.86 -5.46 10.64
C ASP A 59 11.30 -5.13 11.06
N GLU A 60 12.14 -6.16 11.18
CA GLU A 60 13.55 -6.00 11.56
C GLU A 60 14.40 -5.37 10.46
N GLU A 61 13.95 -5.40 9.19
CA GLU A 61 14.70 -4.90 8.04
C GLU A 61 14.79 -3.36 8.07
N HIS A 62 13.71 -2.70 8.50
CA HIS A 62 13.59 -1.24 8.43
C HIS A 62 13.30 -0.55 9.78
N ALA A 63 13.20 -1.30 10.88
CA ALA A 63 12.97 -0.73 12.22
C ALA A 63 14.00 0.34 12.59
N GLY A 64 13.52 1.56 12.88
CA GLY A 64 14.38 2.68 13.26
C GLY A 64 15.29 3.19 12.15
N ALA A 65 15.09 2.77 10.89
CA ALA A 65 15.91 3.23 9.78
C ALA A 65 15.77 4.76 9.60
N PRO A 66 16.88 5.50 9.40
CA PRO A 66 16.83 6.94 9.16
C PRO A 66 16.41 7.29 7.73
N THR A 67 16.17 6.28 6.89
CA THR A 67 15.83 6.45 5.48
C THR A 67 14.61 5.61 5.10
N PHE A 68 13.95 6.04 4.03
CA PHE A 68 12.88 5.29 3.37
C PHE A 68 12.99 5.51 1.86
N GLN A 69 13.21 4.42 1.11
CA GLN A 69 13.45 4.45 -0.35
C GLN A 69 14.56 5.44 -0.76
N ASP A 70 15.68 5.39 -0.04
CA ASP A 70 16.86 6.23 -0.27
C ASP A 70 16.66 7.73 0.06
N GLU A 71 15.48 8.12 0.58
CA GLU A 71 15.24 9.45 1.13
C GLU A 71 15.55 9.49 2.62
N VAL A 72 16.20 10.56 3.07
CA VAL A 72 16.45 10.81 4.49
C VAL A 72 15.16 11.25 5.16
N LEU A 73 14.81 10.62 6.27
CA LEU A 73 13.65 10.97 7.06
C LEU A 73 14.00 12.02 8.12
N ILE A 74 13.03 12.87 8.45
CA ILE A 74 13.14 13.82 9.57
C ILE A 74 13.16 13.05 10.90
N GLU A 75 12.26 12.06 11.01
CA GLU A 75 12.14 11.13 12.12
C GLU A 75 12.38 9.73 11.56
N PRO A 76 13.14 8.86 12.25
CA PRO A 76 13.36 7.51 11.77
C PRO A 76 12.04 6.77 11.62
N GLN A 77 12.05 5.72 10.80
CA GLN A 77 10.92 4.81 10.71
C GLN A 77 10.54 4.27 12.10
N PRO A 78 9.27 3.86 12.31
CA PRO A 78 8.82 3.31 13.58
C PRO A 78 9.74 2.18 14.06
N PRO A 79 9.87 1.95 15.39
CA PRO A 79 10.67 0.85 15.91
C PRO A 79 9.98 -0.50 15.70
N LEU A 80 10.73 -1.58 15.87
CA LEU A 80 10.25 -2.96 15.67
C LEU A 80 8.95 -3.23 16.45
N GLY A 81 7.95 -3.75 15.76
CA GLY A 81 6.65 -4.11 16.34
C GLY A 81 5.66 -2.96 16.53
N GLU A 82 6.04 -1.71 16.25
CA GLU A 82 5.11 -0.59 16.15
C GLU A 82 4.36 -0.59 14.81
N LEU A 83 3.26 0.15 14.72
CA LEU A 83 2.57 0.36 13.45
C LEU A 83 3.48 1.12 12.48
N VAL A 84 3.72 0.54 11.31
CA VAL A 84 4.37 1.24 10.19
C VAL A 84 3.34 1.68 9.14
N TYR A 85 2.33 0.85 8.92
CA TYR A 85 1.24 1.14 8.00
C TYR A 85 -0.13 0.91 8.64
N ALA A 86 -1.05 1.81 8.34
CA ALA A 86 -2.48 1.65 8.54
C ALA A 86 -3.13 1.98 7.20
N ARG A 87 -3.25 0.93 6.39
CA ARG A 87 -3.32 1.04 4.94
C ARG A 87 -4.54 1.84 4.50
N PRO A 88 -4.38 2.87 3.63
CA PRO A 88 -3.21 3.15 2.78
C PRO A 88 -2.18 4.16 3.35
N PHE A 89 -2.22 4.47 4.65
CA PHE A 89 -1.39 5.51 5.25
C PHE A 89 -0.12 4.96 5.89
N ALA A 90 0.97 5.73 5.78
CA ALA A 90 2.13 5.56 6.63
C ALA A 90 1.87 6.15 8.02
N ALA A 91 2.37 5.46 9.05
CA ALA A 91 2.34 5.92 10.44
C ALA A 91 3.48 6.91 10.77
N PHE A 92 4.32 7.23 9.78
CA PHE A 92 5.49 8.09 9.91
C PHE A 92 5.55 9.09 8.74
N ARG A 93 6.27 10.19 8.95
CA ARG A 93 6.46 11.22 7.92
C ARG A 93 7.42 10.71 6.85
N ASN A 94 6.98 10.65 5.61
CA ASN A 94 7.80 10.23 4.47
C ASN A 94 7.65 11.19 3.26
N HIS A 95 8.26 10.86 2.13
CA HIS A 95 8.22 11.67 0.92
C HIS A 95 6.95 11.44 0.07
N TYR A 96 5.90 10.80 0.57
CA TYR A 96 4.58 10.69 -0.08
C TYR A 96 3.58 11.57 0.65
N ALA A 97 3.82 12.88 0.68
CA ALA A 97 3.04 13.83 1.46
C ALA A 97 1.65 14.03 0.86
N VAL A 98 0.61 13.82 1.67
CA VAL A 98 -0.80 13.91 1.25
C VAL A 98 -1.45 15.15 1.86
N THR A 99 -1.98 15.99 0.99
CA THR A 99 -2.67 17.24 1.31
C THR A 99 -4.14 17.15 0.94
N VAL A 100 -5.02 17.48 1.89
CA VAL A 100 -6.49 17.49 1.70
C VAL A 100 -7.02 18.81 2.23
N ALA A 101 -7.86 19.49 1.44
CA ALA A 101 -8.40 20.81 1.81
C ALA A 101 -7.33 21.82 2.28
N GLY A 102 -6.15 21.80 1.64
CA GLY A 102 -5.03 22.67 1.96
C GLY A 102 -4.20 22.27 3.20
N GLN A 103 -4.53 21.15 3.86
CA GLN A 103 -3.81 20.67 5.03
C GLN A 103 -2.99 19.41 4.69
N GLN A 104 -1.66 19.49 4.83
CA GLN A 104 -0.76 18.35 4.72
C GLN A 104 -0.59 17.69 6.09
N ASN A 105 -1.39 16.68 6.37
CA ASN A 105 -1.32 15.92 7.64
C ASN A 105 -0.98 14.44 7.42
N TRP A 106 -1.21 13.90 6.23
CA TRP A 106 -1.11 12.46 5.98
C TRP A 106 0.06 12.13 5.06
N TYR A 107 0.45 10.86 5.08
CA TYR A 107 1.48 10.30 4.23
C TYR A 107 0.98 8.99 3.64
N ALA A 108 1.16 8.78 2.34
CA ALA A 108 0.84 7.50 1.72
C ALA A 108 1.94 6.48 2.07
N GLU A 109 1.60 5.21 2.14
CA GLU A 109 2.58 4.15 2.43
C GLU A 109 3.58 3.90 1.28
N CYS A 110 3.16 4.10 0.03
CA CYS A 110 4.03 3.91 -1.13
C CYS A 110 3.45 4.55 -2.40
N ALA A 111 4.22 4.50 -3.50
CA ALA A 111 3.81 5.03 -4.80
C ALA A 111 2.51 4.41 -5.35
N VAL A 112 2.25 3.12 -5.09
CA VAL A 112 1.04 2.43 -5.58
C VAL A 112 -0.20 2.98 -4.88
N GLU A 113 -0.20 3.01 -3.55
CA GLU A 113 -1.33 3.50 -2.76
C GLU A 113 -1.54 5.02 -2.93
N ALA A 114 -0.45 5.78 -3.11
CA ALA A 114 -0.50 7.20 -3.43
C ALA A 114 -1.36 7.50 -4.67
N CYS A 115 -1.40 6.60 -5.66
CA CYS A 115 -2.20 6.78 -6.87
C CYS A 115 -3.72 6.73 -6.62
N ALA A 116 -4.17 6.12 -5.52
CA ALA A 116 -5.60 5.91 -5.21
C ALA A 116 -6.03 6.47 -3.84
N ILE A 117 -5.13 7.13 -3.11
CA ILE A 117 -5.37 7.56 -1.73
C ILE A 117 -6.52 8.56 -1.58
N SER A 118 -6.87 9.27 -2.67
CA SER A 118 -8.05 10.14 -2.72
C SER A 118 -9.36 9.42 -2.36
N GLY A 119 -9.42 8.08 -2.51
CA GLY A 119 -10.58 7.28 -2.11
C GLY A 119 -10.83 7.23 -0.60
N GLN A 120 -9.88 7.70 0.21
CA GLN A 120 -10.05 7.85 1.67
C GLN A 120 -10.69 9.18 2.07
N PHE A 121 -10.87 10.10 1.12
CA PHE A 121 -11.39 11.44 1.38
C PHE A 121 -12.55 11.75 0.42
N PRO A 122 -13.74 11.15 0.63
CA PRO A 122 -14.87 11.31 -0.28
C PRO A 122 -15.25 12.78 -0.52
N GLY A 123 -15.43 13.15 -1.78
CA GLY A 123 -15.78 14.49 -2.23
C GLY A 123 -14.63 15.51 -2.20
N SER A 124 -13.47 15.16 -1.65
CA SER A 124 -12.33 16.07 -1.54
C SER A 124 -11.33 15.88 -2.66
N GLU A 125 -10.71 16.99 -3.06
CA GLU A 125 -9.46 16.91 -3.81
C GLU A 125 -8.32 16.52 -2.88
N VAL A 126 -7.46 15.63 -3.36
CA VAL A 126 -6.29 15.16 -2.64
C VAL A 126 -5.08 15.35 -3.52
N ILE A 127 -4.09 16.06 -2.98
CA ILE A 127 -2.80 16.27 -3.64
C ILE A 127 -1.78 15.37 -2.96
N VAL A 128 -1.01 14.63 -3.74
CA VAL A 128 0.17 13.91 -3.26
C VAL A 128 1.41 14.53 -3.86
N ASP A 129 2.31 15.03 -3.02
CA ASP A 129 3.63 15.50 -3.41
C ASP A 129 4.68 14.47 -3.02
N SER A 130 5.60 14.23 -3.96
CA SER A 130 6.65 13.23 -3.83
C SER A 130 7.86 13.52 -4.70
N VAL A 131 8.77 12.55 -4.79
CA VAL A 131 10.00 12.65 -5.57
C VAL A 131 10.24 11.39 -6.38
N CYS A 132 10.94 11.54 -7.49
CA CYS A 132 11.47 10.42 -8.25
C CYS A 132 12.64 9.80 -7.51
N ARG A 133 12.59 8.49 -7.28
CA ARG A 133 13.62 7.78 -6.51
C ARG A 133 15.02 7.90 -7.12
N GLN A 134 15.11 7.91 -8.46
CA GLN A 134 16.38 8.02 -9.19
C GLN A 134 16.94 9.45 -9.23
N THR A 135 16.12 10.42 -9.58
CA THR A 135 16.58 11.77 -9.94
C THR A 135 16.28 12.82 -8.90
N LYS A 136 15.49 12.47 -7.88
CA LYS A 136 14.93 13.37 -6.85
C LYS A 136 14.05 14.50 -7.40
N ALA A 137 13.74 14.46 -8.70
CA ALA A 137 12.86 15.42 -9.33
C ALA A 137 11.43 15.32 -8.76
N PRO A 138 10.71 16.45 -8.61
CA PRO A 138 9.41 16.47 -7.97
C PRO A 138 8.36 15.69 -8.76
N VAL A 139 7.47 15.05 -8.02
CA VAL A 139 6.31 14.31 -8.51
C VAL A 139 5.08 14.85 -7.80
N ARG A 140 4.01 15.12 -8.55
CA ARG A 140 2.73 15.56 -8.00
C ARG A 140 1.59 14.75 -8.60
N LEU A 141 0.67 14.30 -7.77
CA LEU A 141 -0.57 13.64 -8.16
C LEU A 141 -1.75 14.46 -7.62
N VAL A 142 -2.83 14.53 -8.39
CA VAL A 142 -4.10 15.12 -7.99
C VAL A 142 -5.17 14.06 -8.18
N GLY A 143 -5.86 13.71 -7.10
CA GLY A 143 -6.92 12.71 -7.13
C GLY A 143 -8.19 13.17 -6.46
N ARG A 144 -9.29 12.49 -6.79
CA ARG A 144 -10.61 12.69 -6.18
C ARG A 144 -11.36 11.36 -6.18
N ASP A 145 -11.94 10.98 -5.04
CA ASP A 145 -12.79 9.79 -4.91
C ASP A 145 -12.14 8.47 -5.39
N GLY A 146 -10.82 8.34 -5.24
CA GLY A 146 -10.04 7.17 -5.66
C GLY A 146 -9.59 7.22 -7.12
N PHE A 147 -9.96 8.26 -7.86
CA PHE A 147 -9.54 8.46 -9.24
C PHE A 147 -8.39 9.46 -9.30
N LEU A 148 -7.45 9.21 -10.21
CA LEU A 148 -6.39 10.14 -10.55
C LEU A 148 -6.93 11.13 -11.60
N VAL A 149 -6.90 12.41 -11.28
CA VAL A 149 -7.39 13.52 -12.12
C VAL A 149 -6.24 14.12 -12.92
N ASP A 150 -5.10 14.33 -12.27
CA ASP A 150 -3.88 14.86 -12.87
C ASP A 150 -2.66 14.22 -12.19
N TYR A 151 -1.53 14.21 -12.88
CA TYR A 151 -0.23 13.97 -12.29
C TYR A 151 0.87 14.61 -13.16
N THR A 152 1.94 15.03 -12.52
CA THR A 152 3.12 15.62 -13.15
C THR A 152 4.39 14.96 -12.60
N PRO A 153 5.36 14.59 -13.46
CA PRO A 153 5.34 14.73 -14.91
C PRO A 153 4.41 13.72 -15.60
N ARG A 154 3.94 14.01 -16.83
CA ARG A 154 3.06 13.08 -17.57
C ARG A 154 3.73 11.77 -17.98
N THR A 155 5.06 11.76 -17.96
CA THR A 155 5.90 10.57 -18.18
C THR A 155 6.09 9.71 -16.93
N LEU A 156 5.49 10.10 -15.79
CA LEU A 156 5.62 9.40 -14.51
C LEU A 156 5.34 7.89 -14.64
N ARG A 157 6.11 7.12 -13.88
CA ARG A 157 6.06 5.67 -13.77
C ARG A 157 6.06 5.24 -12.32
N VAL A 158 5.37 4.14 -12.07
CA VAL A 158 5.34 3.43 -10.77
C VAL A 158 6.05 2.11 -10.97
N HIS A 159 7.14 1.90 -10.25
CA HIS A 159 7.84 0.61 -10.23
C HIS A 159 7.37 -0.22 -9.05
N LEU A 160 7.13 -1.50 -9.28
CA LEU A 160 6.79 -2.49 -8.26
C LEU A 160 7.83 -3.59 -8.25
N ALA A 161 8.59 -3.69 -7.16
CA ALA A 161 9.78 -4.53 -7.11
C ALA A 161 9.49 -6.04 -7.01
N TYR A 162 8.55 -6.41 -6.13
CA TYR A 162 8.31 -7.81 -5.78
C TYR A 162 6.97 -8.31 -6.28
N PRO A 163 6.91 -9.50 -6.91
CA PRO A 163 5.65 -10.06 -7.37
C PRO A 163 4.75 -10.38 -6.18
N VAL A 164 3.43 -10.38 -6.41
CA VAL A 164 2.42 -10.52 -5.33
C VAL A 164 2.60 -11.80 -4.49
N ARG A 165 3.22 -12.84 -5.07
CA ARG A 165 3.53 -14.10 -4.39
C ARG A 165 4.51 -13.98 -3.22
N GLU A 166 5.29 -12.89 -3.17
CA GLU A 166 6.24 -12.59 -2.08
C GLU A 166 5.58 -11.83 -0.91
N MET A 167 4.38 -11.28 -1.11
CA MET A 167 3.64 -10.51 -0.10
C MET A 167 3.53 -11.22 1.27
N PRO A 168 3.31 -12.55 1.39
CA PRO A 168 3.28 -13.20 2.70
C PRO A 168 4.57 -13.06 3.52
N HIS A 169 5.72 -12.85 2.87
CA HIS A 169 7.03 -12.75 3.52
C HIS A 169 7.51 -11.31 3.67
N ARG A 170 6.81 -10.35 3.06
CA ARG A 170 7.17 -8.94 2.97
C ARG A 170 5.94 -8.05 3.16
N VAL A 171 5.19 -8.25 4.24
CA VAL A 171 3.95 -7.47 4.46
C VAL A 171 4.25 -5.97 4.56
N VAL A 172 5.37 -5.60 5.19
CA VAL A 172 5.91 -4.23 5.17
C VAL A 172 6.69 -4.01 3.88
N GLY A 173 7.77 -4.78 3.69
CA GLY A 173 8.70 -4.62 2.58
C GLY A 173 8.06 -4.54 1.19
N TRP A 174 6.95 -5.23 0.90
CA TRP A 174 6.33 -5.18 -0.43
C TRP A 174 5.95 -3.76 -0.86
N CYS A 175 5.55 -2.89 0.08
CA CYS A 175 5.27 -1.47 -0.21
C CYS A 175 6.53 -0.61 -0.25
N ASP A 176 7.51 -0.92 0.60
CA ASP A 176 8.76 -0.16 0.75
C ASP A 176 9.59 -0.12 -0.53
N TYR A 177 9.40 -1.07 -1.45
CA TYR A 177 10.10 -1.06 -2.73
C TYR A 177 9.26 -0.56 -3.91
N ASN A 178 8.08 -0.01 -3.66
CA ASN A 178 7.24 0.58 -4.70
C ASN A 178 7.48 2.10 -4.77
N SER A 179 8.02 2.58 -5.88
CA SER A 179 8.53 3.96 -5.99
C SER A 179 8.12 4.66 -7.29
N PHE A 180 8.07 6.00 -7.22
CA PHE A 180 7.87 6.85 -8.39
C PHE A 180 9.16 7.10 -9.16
N PHE A 181 9.03 7.19 -10.48
CA PHE A 181 10.10 7.56 -11.42
C PHE A 181 9.56 8.50 -12.47
N VAL A 182 10.24 9.63 -12.71
CA VAL A 182 9.76 10.65 -13.66
C VAL A 182 9.63 10.16 -15.10
N SER A 183 10.29 9.06 -15.47
CA SER A 183 10.26 8.48 -16.82
C SER A 183 10.69 7.01 -16.81
N GLU A 184 10.46 6.31 -17.93
CA GLU A 184 10.99 4.95 -18.16
C GLU A 184 12.53 4.91 -18.11
N ASP A 185 13.20 5.96 -18.60
CA ASP A 185 14.66 6.06 -18.56
C ASP A 185 15.17 6.14 -17.12
N ALA A 186 14.48 6.90 -16.25
CA ALA A 186 14.81 6.97 -14.83
C ALA A 186 14.66 5.61 -14.15
N VAL A 187 13.60 4.85 -14.46
CA VAL A 187 13.44 3.48 -13.97
C VAL A 187 14.60 2.60 -14.46
N THR A 188 14.97 2.73 -15.74
CA THR A 188 15.99 1.89 -16.37
C THR A 188 17.36 2.12 -15.75
N GLN A 189 17.73 3.38 -15.51
CA GLN A 189 18.96 3.74 -14.82
C GLN A 189 18.98 3.22 -13.39
N TRP A 190 17.89 3.39 -12.65
CA TRP A 190 17.78 2.90 -11.29
C TRP A 190 17.92 1.38 -11.20
N ARG A 191 17.25 0.63 -12.09
CA ARG A 191 17.34 -0.83 -12.16
C ARG A 191 18.73 -1.33 -12.55
N ALA A 192 19.46 -0.57 -13.36
CA ALA A 192 20.85 -0.91 -13.69
C ALA A 192 21.77 -0.78 -12.46
N ALA A 193 21.47 0.17 -11.56
CA ALA A 193 22.18 0.34 -10.29
C ALA A 193 21.73 -0.62 -9.19
N HIS A 194 20.52 -1.19 -9.29
CA HIS A 194 19.93 -2.11 -8.31
C HIS A 194 19.48 -3.43 -8.98
N PRO A 195 20.39 -4.20 -9.60
CA PRO A 195 20.04 -5.41 -10.35
C PRO A 195 19.42 -6.51 -9.48
N GLU A 196 19.63 -6.46 -8.16
CA GLU A 196 19.01 -7.34 -7.17
C GLU A 196 17.50 -7.07 -6.98
N ILE A 197 17.04 -5.87 -7.32
CA ILE A 197 15.64 -5.48 -7.24
C ILE A 197 15.00 -5.64 -8.61
N GLY A 198 14.30 -6.76 -8.77
CA GLY A 198 13.49 -7.05 -9.94
C GLY A 198 12.23 -6.17 -10.00
N GLY A 199 11.27 -6.58 -10.84
CA GLY A 199 9.94 -5.98 -10.80
C GLY A 199 9.35 -5.59 -12.14
N ILE A 200 8.23 -4.87 -12.06
CA ILE A 200 7.49 -4.36 -13.21
C ILE A 200 7.24 -2.86 -13.07
N THR A 201 7.00 -2.20 -14.19
CA THR A 201 6.66 -0.78 -14.24
C THR A 201 5.25 -0.60 -14.77
N ARG A 202 4.50 0.33 -14.20
CA ARG A 202 3.13 0.68 -14.59
C ARG A 202 2.92 2.19 -14.62
N SER A 203 1.85 2.63 -15.26
CA SER A 203 1.44 4.02 -15.19
C SER A 203 0.70 4.30 -13.86
N PRO A 204 0.71 5.55 -13.36
CA PRO A 204 -0.07 5.96 -12.21
C PRO A 204 -1.57 5.62 -12.34
N GLU A 205 -2.15 5.80 -13.53
CA GLU A 205 -3.57 5.50 -13.78
C GLU A 205 -3.87 4.01 -13.67
N GLN A 206 -2.95 3.16 -14.12
CA GLN A 206 -3.12 1.71 -13.97
C GLN A 206 -3.15 1.33 -12.49
N MET A 207 -2.31 1.96 -11.67
CA MET A 207 -2.27 1.70 -10.22
C MET A 207 -3.48 2.29 -9.51
N ALA A 208 -3.92 3.49 -9.87
CA ALA A 208 -5.16 4.08 -9.38
C ALA A 208 -6.36 3.16 -9.69
N CYS A 209 -6.48 2.71 -10.95
CA CYS A 209 -7.54 1.81 -11.39
C CYS A 209 -7.49 0.45 -10.68
N LEU A 210 -6.29 -0.11 -10.51
CA LEU A 210 -6.10 -1.37 -9.79
C LEU A 210 -6.58 -1.26 -8.34
N ILE A 211 -6.09 -0.27 -7.59
CA ILE A 211 -6.42 -0.15 -6.17
C ILE A 211 -7.90 0.20 -6.00
N THR A 212 -8.41 1.24 -6.67
CA THR A 212 -9.81 1.66 -6.57
C THR A 212 -10.79 0.62 -7.12
N GLY A 213 -10.37 -0.18 -8.09
CA GLY A 213 -11.17 -1.28 -8.64
C GLY A 213 -11.07 -2.59 -7.86
N SER A 214 -10.23 -2.68 -6.82
CA SER A 214 -10.04 -3.89 -6.02
C SER A 214 -10.06 -3.61 -4.51
N ILE A 215 -8.90 -3.55 -3.89
CA ILE A 215 -8.72 -3.50 -2.44
C ILE A 215 -8.97 -2.11 -1.84
N GLY A 216 -9.03 -1.04 -2.64
CA GLY A 216 -9.33 0.31 -2.15
C GLY A 216 -10.80 0.52 -1.77
N GLN A 217 -11.72 -0.27 -2.34
CA GLN A 217 -13.15 -0.05 -2.17
C GLN A 217 -13.60 -0.26 -0.73
N GLY A 218 -14.24 0.77 -0.16
CA GLY A 218 -14.78 0.71 1.18
C GLY A 218 -13.75 0.83 2.30
N ARG A 219 -12.46 1.08 2.02
CA ARG A 219 -11.41 1.23 3.05
C ARG A 219 -11.67 2.36 4.05
N HIS A 220 -12.40 3.40 3.64
CA HIS A 220 -12.88 4.48 4.50
C HIS A 220 -13.84 3.99 5.60
N ARG A 221 -14.42 2.79 5.46
CA ARG A 221 -15.30 2.18 6.47
C ARG A 221 -14.47 1.45 7.50
N TYR A 222 -14.80 1.60 8.77
CA TYR A 222 -14.04 0.99 9.86
C TYR A 222 -14.15 -0.53 9.94
N ASP A 223 -15.24 -1.10 9.42
CA ASP A 223 -15.50 -2.54 9.30
C ASP A 223 -14.99 -3.14 7.97
N TYR A 224 -14.23 -2.37 7.20
CA TYR A 224 -13.66 -2.80 5.92
C TYR A 224 -13.00 -4.17 6.01
N GLN A 225 -13.24 -4.95 4.97
CA GLN A 225 -12.55 -6.19 4.69
C GLN A 225 -12.28 -6.28 3.19
N PRO A 226 -11.07 -6.69 2.76
CA PRO A 226 -10.72 -6.74 1.35
C PRO A 226 -11.65 -7.64 0.56
N THR A 227 -12.14 -7.13 -0.55
CA THR A 227 -12.96 -7.87 -1.50
C THR A 227 -12.35 -7.74 -2.90
N LEU A 228 -12.06 -8.87 -3.54
CA LEU A 228 -11.57 -8.93 -4.90
C LEU A 228 -12.75 -9.19 -5.86
N PRO A 229 -13.09 -8.23 -6.74
CA PRO A 229 -14.13 -8.40 -7.74
C PRO A 229 -13.56 -9.15 -8.96
N VAL A 230 -13.59 -10.48 -8.93
CA VAL A 230 -12.91 -11.37 -9.89
C VAL A 230 -13.27 -11.07 -11.35
N LEU A 231 -14.55 -10.87 -11.65
CA LEU A 231 -14.98 -10.57 -13.02
C LEU A 231 -14.54 -9.18 -13.47
N THR A 232 -14.60 -8.17 -12.60
CA THR A 232 -14.12 -6.82 -12.90
C THR A 232 -12.62 -6.84 -13.17
N LEU A 233 -11.84 -7.52 -12.31
CA LEU A 233 -10.40 -7.72 -12.51
C LEU A 233 -10.13 -8.37 -13.86
N ALA A 234 -10.83 -9.45 -14.20
CA ALA A 234 -10.66 -10.18 -15.47
C ALA A 234 -11.04 -9.34 -16.71
N ARG A 235 -12.13 -8.55 -16.62
CA ARG A 235 -12.59 -7.70 -17.74
C ARG A 235 -11.72 -6.47 -17.94
N GLN A 236 -11.10 -5.96 -16.86
CA GLN A 236 -10.37 -4.71 -16.86
C GLN A 236 -8.86 -4.89 -16.66
N MET A 237 -8.34 -6.12 -16.84
CA MET A 237 -6.93 -6.45 -16.57
C MET A 237 -5.94 -5.46 -17.20
N ARG A 238 -6.19 -5.03 -18.44
CA ARG A 238 -5.32 -4.08 -19.14
C ARG A 238 -5.33 -2.70 -18.49
N MET A 239 -6.51 -2.19 -18.14
CA MET A 239 -6.67 -0.88 -17.49
C MET A 239 -6.06 -0.87 -16.09
N MET A 240 -6.07 -2.02 -15.40
CA MET A 240 -5.48 -2.18 -14.07
C MET A 240 -3.99 -2.57 -14.09
N GLY A 241 -3.34 -2.61 -15.26
CA GLY A 241 -1.93 -3.02 -15.35
C GLY A 241 -1.67 -4.48 -14.98
N LEU A 242 -2.69 -5.35 -15.02
CA LEU A 242 -2.56 -6.78 -14.73
C LEU A 242 -2.04 -7.60 -15.91
N THR A 243 -1.82 -6.96 -17.07
CA THR A 243 -1.28 -7.59 -18.28
C THR A 243 0.10 -7.06 -18.63
N ARG A 244 0.88 -7.88 -19.33
CA ARG A 244 2.07 -7.46 -20.09
C ARG A 244 1.84 -7.62 -21.58
N THR A 245 2.56 -6.85 -22.38
CA THR A 245 2.57 -6.98 -23.84
C THR A 245 3.63 -7.98 -24.27
N THR A 246 3.27 -8.98 -25.07
CA THR A 246 4.22 -9.93 -25.66
C THR A 246 5.00 -9.29 -26.81
N ARG A 247 6.05 -9.97 -27.30
CA ARG A 247 6.80 -9.52 -28.49
C ARG A 247 5.93 -9.34 -29.74
N LEU A 248 4.78 -10.03 -29.80
CA LEU A 248 3.81 -9.93 -30.90
C LEU A 248 2.72 -8.87 -30.65
N GLY A 249 2.86 -8.03 -29.62
CA GLY A 249 1.87 -6.99 -29.29
C GLY A 249 0.63 -7.51 -28.55
N LEU A 250 0.54 -8.81 -28.25
CA LEU A 250 -0.61 -9.38 -27.55
C LEU A 250 -0.55 -9.08 -26.06
N HIS A 251 -1.67 -8.68 -25.46
CA HIS A 251 -1.79 -8.51 -24.01
C HIS A 251 -2.11 -9.85 -23.34
N VAL A 252 -1.25 -10.27 -22.42
CA VAL A 252 -1.42 -11.50 -21.65
C VAL A 252 -1.31 -11.20 -20.15
N PRO A 253 -1.90 -12.01 -19.26
CA PRO A 253 -1.71 -11.85 -17.82
C PRO A 253 -0.22 -11.77 -17.44
N ASP A 254 0.13 -10.80 -16.60
CA ASP A 254 1.50 -10.65 -16.11
C ASP A 254 1.74 -11.61 -14.92
N PRO A 255 2.68 -12.55 -15.01
CA PRO A 255 3.02 -13.46 -13.91
C PRO A 255 3.39 -12.76 -12.60
N PHE A 256 3.74 -11.47 -12.65
CA PHE A 256 3.95 -10.65 -11.46
C PHE A 256 2.74 -10.63 -10.51
N TRP A 257 1.52 -10.65 -11.07
CA TRP A 257 0.26 -10.57 -10.32
C TRP A 257 -0.38 -11.92 -10.03
N LEU A 258 0.21 -13.02 -10.51
CA LEU A 258 -0.39 -14.34 -10.35
C LEU A 258 -0.01 -14.92 -8.98
N PRO A 259 -1.00 -15.27 -8.13
CA PRO A 259 -0.73 -15.97 -6.89
C PRO A 259 -0.24 -17.39 -7.19
N THR A 260 0.49 -17.98 -6.24
CA THR A 260 0.96 -19.37 -6.32
C THR A 260 0.35 -20.22 -5.21
N PRO A 261 0.25 -21.56 -5.37
CA PRO A 261 -0.15 -22.43 -4.26
C PRO A 261 0.77 -22.28 -3.02
N LYS A 262 2.07 -22.05 -3.27
CA LYS A 262 3.06 -21.75 -2.23
C LYS A 262 2.70 -20.47 -1.47
N MET A 263 2.34 -19.39 -2.17
CA MET A 263 1.88 -18.14 -1.54
C MET A 263 0.71 -18.40 -0.58
N LEU A 264 -0.30 -19.18 -0.98
CA LEU A 264 -1.45 -19.49 -0.12
C LEU A 264 -1.06 -20.31 1.11
N SER A 265 -0.15 -21.26 0.96
CA SER A 265 0.41 -22.05 2.07
C SER A 265 1.19 -21.16 3.04
N ASP A 266 2.09 -20.33 2.50
CA ASP A 266 2.94 -19.43 3.29
C ASP A 266 2.11 -18.38 4.02
N TRP A 267 1.05 -17.87 3.37
CA TRP A 267 0.09 -16.94 3.98
C TRP A 267 -0.55 -17.53 5.25
N ARG A 268 -0.96 -18.81 5.20
CA ARG A 268 -1.49 -19.52 6.36
C ARG A 268 -0.43 -19.79 7.42
N ARG A 269 0.76 -20.24 7.00
CA ARG A 269 1.88 -20.54 7.92
C ARG A 269 2.32 -19.32 8.72
N ASN A 270 2.26 -18.14 8.11
CA ASN A 270 2.61 -16.87 8.77
C ASN A 270 1.47 -16.31 9.64
N GLY A 271 0.35 -17.03 9.78
CA GLY A 271 -0.75 -16.66 10.68
C GLY A 271 -1.69 -15.58 10.13
N MET A 272 -1.61 -15.25 8.83
CA MET A 272 -2.37 -14.15 8.21
C MET A 272 -3.80 -14.55 7.78
N GLY A 273 -4.29 -15.71 8.19
CA GLY A 273 -5.68 -16.14 7.94
C GLY A 273 -6.09 -16.16 6.45
N ASN A 274 -7.39 -16.15 6.16
CA ASN A 274 -7.90 -16.00 4.80
C ASN A 274 -9.06 -15.01 4.80
N PHE A 275 -8.71 -13.72 4.77
CA PHE A 275 -9.64 -12.60 4.95
C PHE A 275 -10.13 -11.97 3.64
N ILE A 276 -9.51 -12.33 2.50
CA ILE A 276 -9.88 -11.78 1.21
C ILE A 276 -11.18 -12.42 0.73
N ARG A 277 -12.20 -11.59 0.55
CA ARG A 277 -13.48 -12.00 -0.03
C ARG A 277 -13.38 -12.06 -1.55
N LEU A 278 -13.87 -13.12 -2.18
CA LEU A 278 -14.02 -13.17 -3.64
C LEU A 278 -15.45 -12.79 -4.01
N ARG A 279 -15.60 -11.82 -4.92
CA ARG A 279 -16.88 -11.43 -5.49
C ARG A 279 -16.84 -11.69 -7.00
N PHE A 280 -17.73 -12.54 -7.48
CA PHE A 280 -17.84 -12.87 -8.90
C PHE A 280 -18.82 -11.95 -9.66
N ARG A 281 -19.18 -10.80 -9.10
CA ARG A 281 -20.03 -9.80 -9.74
C ARG A 281 -19.23 -8.54 -10.00
#